data_AF-A0A452YYP3-F1
#
_entry.id   AF-A0A452YYP3-F1
#
_cell.length_a   1.000
_cell.length_b   1.000
_cell.length_c   1.000
_cell.angle_alpha   90.00
_cell.angle_beta   90.00
_cell.angle_gamma   90.00
#
_symmetry.space_group_name_H-M   'P 1'
#
loop_
_entity.id
_entity.type
_entity.pdbx_description
1 polymer ?
#
loop_
_entity_poly.entity_id
_entity_poly.type
_entity_poly.pdbx_seq_one_letter_code
_entity_poly.pdbx_strand_id
1 'polypeptide(L)'
;GLQHHPRCLLCDQEPETIRHLMLACPFTRQTWHEILSCLRLPAPAPEHDDSLMDWWLRAKESTPPALRKALKSVALLVPWMIWKHRNACVFDHVSPSLNELVDRIKDKARCWAKAGAQGLRVVLPSSWDVH
;
A
#
# COMPACT_ATOMS: atom_id res chain seq x y z
N GLY A 1 18.22 23.20 4.89
CA GLY A 1 17.03 22.76 4.13
C GLY A 1 17.13 21.26 3.89
N LEU A 2 16.01 20.56 3.76
CA LEU A 2 16.02 19.13 3.40
C LEU A 2 16.69 18.97 2.03
N GLN A 3 17.57 17.99 1.88
CA GLN A 3 18.18 17.69 0.58
C GLN A 3 17.08 17.25 -0.38
N HIS A 4 16.89 18.02 -1.46
CA HIS A 4 15.96 17.67 -2.51
C HIS A 4 16.61 16.61 -3.40
N HIS A 5 16.14 15.37 -3.29
CA HIS A 5 16.58 14.31 -4.18
C HIS A 5 15.95 14.54 -5.57
N PRO A 6 16.73 14.46 -6.67
CA PRO A 6 16.20 14.72 -8.01
C PRO A 6 15.24 13.64 -8.50
N ARG A 7 15.25 12.46 -7.86
CA ARG A 7 14.42 11.29 -8.20
C ARG A 7 13.77 10.73 -6.95
N CYS A 8 12.71 9.96 -7.14
CA CYS A 8 12.02 9.23 -6.09
C CYS A 8 12.96 8.22 -5.44
N LEU A 9 13.13 8.32 -4.12
CA LEU A 9 14.02 7.43 -3.37
C LEU A 9 13.60 5.97 -3.36
N LEU A 10 12.33 5.66 -3.69
CA LEU A 10 11.85 4.27 -3.70
C LEU A 10 12.23 3.51 -4.98
N CYS A 11 12.33 4.19 -6.13
CA CYS A 11 12.58 3.56 -7.43
C CYS A 11 13.80 4.10 -8.18
N ASP A 12 14.28 5.29 -7.83
CA ASP A 12 15.39 6.03 -8.47
C ASP A 12 15.22 6.28 -9.99
N GLN A 13 13.98 6.26 -10.49
CA GLN A 13 13.67 6.36 -11.93
C GLN A 13 13.11 7.72 -12.35
N GLU A 14 12.12 8.25 -11.64
CA GLU A 14 11.41 9.49 -12.00
C GLU A 14 11.44 10.51 -10.85
N PRO A 15 11.19 11.80 -11.13
CA PRO A 15 10.98 12.80 -10.08
C PRO A 15 9.85 12.40 -9.12
N GLU A 16 10.05 12.66 -7.83
CA GLU A 16 9.03 12.36 -6.84
C GLU A 16 7.87 13.37 -6.95
N THR A 17 6.66 12.85 -7.16
CA THR A 17 5.40 13.57 -7.00
C THR A 17 4.47 12.73 -6.13
N ILE A 18 3.41 13.31 -5.56
CA ILE A 18 2.42 12.52 -4.79
C ILE A 18 1.82 11.42 -5.67
N ARG A 19 1.50 11.72 -6.94
CA ARG A 19 0.98 10.73 -7.89
C ARG A 19 1.99 9.63 -8.16
N HIS A 20 3.25 9.98 -8.42
CA HIS A 20 4.29 8.98 -8.62
C HIS A 20 4.46 8.12 -7.36
N LEU A 21 4.70 8.73 -6.20
CA LEU A 21 4.95 8.04 -4.93
C LEU A 21 3.81 7.08 -4.54
N MET A 22 2.55 7.50 -4.69
CA MET A 22 1.40 6.74 -4.18
C MET A 22 0.77 5.77 -5.20
N LEU A 23 0.97 6.00 -6.51
CA LEU A 23 0.26 5.29 -7.57
C LEU A 23 1.19 4.71 -8.63
N ALA A 24 2.07 5.52 -9.23
CA ALA A 24 2.80 5.12 -10.44
C ALA A 24 4.19 4.51 -10.21
N CYS A 25 4.80 4.77 -9.05
CA CYS A 25 6.13 4.28 -8.71
C CYS A 25 6.18 2.75 -8.80
N PRO A 26 7.13 2.14 -9.55
CA PRO A 26 7.20 0.68 -9.69
C PRO A 26 7.24 -0.06 -8.34
N PHE A 27 7.95 0.49 -7.36
CA PHE A 27 8.01 -0.04 -5.99
C PHE A 27 6.63 -0.03 -5.32
N THR A 28 5.90 1.08 -5.45
CA THR A 28 4.54 1.23 -4.91
C THR A 28 3.54 0.33 -5.63
N ARG A 29 3.63 0.19 -6.96
CA ARG A 29 2.79 -0.71 -7.74
C ARG A 29 2.93 -2.17 -7.29
N GLN A 30 4.18 -2.62 -7.10
CA GLN A 30 4.45 -3.95 -6.55
C GLN A 30 3.88 -4.09 -5.15
N THR A 31 4.06 -3.09 -4.28
CA THR A 31 3.48 -3.10 -2.92
C THR A 31 1.96 -3.26 -2.95
N TRP A 32 1.26 -2.51 -3.81
CA TRP A 32 -0.19 -2.65 -3.97
C TRP A 32 -0.58 -4.04 -4.44
N HIS A 33 0.10 -4.56 -5.47
CA HIS A 33 -0.16 -5.88 -6.01
C HIS A 33 -0.01 -6.98 -4.95
N GLU A 34 1.11 -6.98 -4.22
CA GLU A 34 1.38 -7.94 -3.15
C GLU A 34 0.31 -7.91 -2.05
N ILE A 35 -0.06 -6.71 -1.57
CA ILE A 35 -1.03 -6.58 -0.49
C ILE A 35 -2.45 -6.97 -0.94
N LEU A 36 -2.87 -6.55 -2.13
CA LEU A 36 -4.19 -6.91 -2.67
C LEU A 36 -4.28 -8.43 -2.92
N SER A 37 -3.22 -9.02 -3.47
CA SER A 37 -3.12 -10.47 -3.71
C SER A 37 -3.13 -11.27 -2.40
N CYS A 38 -2.28 -10.91 -1.44
CA CYS A 38 -2.20 -11.56 -0.13
C CYS A 38 -3.53 -11.52 0.64
N LEU A 39 -4.33 -10.46 0.46
CA LEU A 39 -5.66 -10.29 1.08
C LEU A 39 -6.81 -10.80 0.21
N ARG A 40 -6.52 -11.35 -0.98
CA ARG A 40 -7.51 -11.82 -1.96
C ARG A 40 -8.59 -10.77 -2.27
N LEU A 41 -8.18 -9.50 -2.33
CA LEU A 41 -9.08 -8.42 -2.68
C LEU A 41 -9.14 -8.29 -4.22
N PRO A 42 -10.33 -8.34 -4.84
CA PRO A 42 -10.46 -8.33 -6.30
C PRO A 42 -10.25 -6.94 -6.94
N ALA A 43 -9.85 -5.94 -6.15
CA ALA A 43 -9.62 -4.58 -6.64
C ALA A 43 -8.31 -4.50 -7.44
N PRO A 44 -8.28 -3.77 -8.58
CA PRO A 44 -7.02 -3.49 -9.28
C PRO A 44 -6.16 -2.51 -8.47
N ALA A 45 -4.85 -2.49 -8.73
CA ALA A 45 -3.93 -1.49 -8.18
C ALA A 45 -4.24 -0.07 -8.74
N PRO A 46 -3.87 1.01 -8.02
CA PRO A 46 -4.19 2.39 -8.40
C PRO A 46 -3.36 2.98 -9.55
N GLU A 47 -2.52 2.21 -10.23
CA GLU A 47 -1.46 2.74 -11.11
C GLU A 47 -1.94 3.61 -12.28
N HIS A 48 -3.16 3.37 -12.75
CA HIS A 48 -3.78 4.11 -13.85
C HIS A 48 -4.71 5.22 -13.40
N ASP A 49 -4.89 5.42 -12.09
CA ASP A 49 -5.75 6.47 -11.56
C ASP A 49 -5.00 7.81 -11.45
N ASP A 50 -5.76 8.91 -11.50
CA ASP A 50 -5.21 10.26 -11.31
C ASP A 50 -4.92 10.54 -9.84
N SER A 51 -5.74 10.00 -8.95
CA SER A 51 -5.57 10.11 -7.50
C SER A 51 -5.99 8.83 -6.75
N LEU A 52 -5.55 8.71 -5.50
CA LEU A 52 -6.00 7.64 -4.60
C LEU A 52 -7.51 7.67 -4.36
N MET A 53 -8.15 8.84 -4.47
CA MET A 53 -9.59 8.98 -4.31
C MET A 53 -10.35 8.42 -5.50
N ASP A 54 -9.87 8.68 -6.72
CA ASP A 54 -10.45 8.12 -7.95
C ASP A 54 -10.35 6.58 -7.93
N TRP A 55 -9.17 6.07 -7.57
CA TRP A 55 -8.98 4.64 -7.35
C TRP A 55 -9.95 4.08 -6.32
N TRP A 56 -10.09 4.72 -5.15
CA TRP A 56 -10.96 4.25 -4.08
C TRP A 56 -12.42 4.14 -4.54
N LEU A 57 -12.92 5.14 -5.28
CA LEU A 57 -14.29 5.13 -5.80
C LEU A 57 -14.50 3.95 -6.75
N ARG A 58 -13.62 3.77 -7.74
CA ARG A 58 -13.72 2.65 -8.70
C ARG A 58 -13.54 1.29 -8.03
N ALA A 59 -12.54 1.14 -7.16
CA ALA A 59 -12.26 -0.11 -6.46
C ALA A 59 -13.40 -0.53 -5.53
N LYS A 60 -14.07 0.44 -4.88
CA LYS A 60 -15.23 0.17 -4.03
C LYS A 60 -16.42 -0.36 -4.83
N GLU A 61 -16.64 0.16 -6.04
CA GLU A 61 -17.71 -0.28 -6.94
C GLU A 61 -17.50 -1.72 -7.42
N SER A 62 -16.27 -2.06 -7.81
CA SER A 62 -15.91 -3.41 -8.26
C SER A 62 -15.75 -4.45 -7.13
N THR A 63 -15.71 -4.01 -5.87
CA THR A 63 -15.52 -4.89 -4.72
C THR A 63 -16.86 -5.33 -4.11
N PRO A 64 -17.07 -6.64 -3.86
CA PRO A 64 -18.27 -7.14 -3.18
C PRO A 64 -18.52 -6.45 -1.82
N PRO A 65 -19.78 -6.17 -1.44
CA PRO A 65 -20.10 -5.45 -0.20
C PRO A 65 -19.43 -6.02 1.06
N ALA A 66 -19.30 -7.34 1.16
CA ALA A 66 -18.65 -8.03 2.27
C ALA A 66 -17.17 -7.66 2.45
N LEU A 67 -16.48 -7.31 1.35
CA LEU A 67 -15.04 -7.00 1.34
C LEU A 67 -14.75 -5.49 1.38
N ARG A 68 -15.74 -4.62 1.15
CA ARG A 68 -15.55 -3.16 1.10
C ARG A 68 -14.98 -2.56 2.39
N LYS A 69 -15.31 -3.14 3.56
CA LYS A 69 -14.71 -2.72 4.85
C LYS A 69 -13.21 -3.03 4.90
N ALA A 70 -12.79 -4.19 4.37
CA ALA A 70 -11.39 -4.56 4.27
C ALA A 70 -10.65 -3.63 3.30
N LEU A 71 -11.22 -3.42 2.11
CA LEU A 71 -10.68 -2.50 1.11
C LEU A 71 -10.49 -1.09 1.69
N LYS A 72 -11.46 -0.57 2.45
CA LYS A 72 -11.35 0.74 3.11
C LYS A 72 -10.14 0.80 4.05
N SER A 73 -9.89 -0.26 4.82
CA SER A 73 -8.72 -0.31 5.70
C SER A 73 -7.41 -0.34 4.90
N VAL A 74 -7.35 -1.11 3.81
CA VAL A 74 -6.18 -1.18 2.92
C VAL A 74 -5.92 0.16 2.23
N ALA A 75 -6.99 0.83 1.75
CA ALA A 75 -6.93 2.14 1.11
C ALA A 75 -6.31 3.24 2.00
N LEU A 76 -6.39 3.07 3.32
CA LEU A 76 -5.74 3.97 4.28
C LEU A 76 -4.34 3.47 4.69
N LEU A 77 -4.22 2.17 4.93
CA LEU A 77 -3.01 1.58 5.49
C LEU A 77 -1.84 1.58 4.49
N VAL A 78 -2.08 1.21 3.24
CA VAL A 78 -1.00 1.05 2.24
C VAL A 78 -0.34 2.40 1.92
N PRO A 79 -1.07 3.47 1.56
CA PRO A 79 -0.46 4.79 1.35
C PRO A 79 0.30 5.31 2.57
N TRP A 80 -0.26 5.12 3.76
CA TRP A 80 0.39 5.52 5.02
C TRP A 80 1.73 4.80 5.23
N MET A 81 1.77 3.49 4.98
CA MET A 81 2.98 2.70 5.15
C MET A 81 4.02 3.01 4.07
N ILE A 82 3.63 3.25 2.83
CA ILE A 82 4.51 3.73 1.76
C ILE A 82 5.14 5.08 2.14
N TRP A 83 4.33 6.03 2.59
CA TRP A 83 4.81 7.33 3.06
C TRP A 83 5.82 7.19 4.19
N LYS A 84 5.52 6.33 5.17
CA LYS A 84 6.42 6.06 6.29
C LYS A 84 7.74 5.43 5.83
N HIS A 85 7.70 4.50 4.88
CA HIS A 85 8.90 3.87 4.32
C HIS A 85 9.77 4.87 3.56
N ARG A 86 9.15 5.70 2.72
CA ARG A 86 9.83 6.80 2.02
C ARG A 86 10.48 7.77 3.00
N ASN A 87 9.82 8.11 4.11
CA ASN A 87 10.41 8.98 5.13
C ASN A 87 11.61 8.32 5.81
N ALA A 88 11.58 7.02 6.11
CA ALA A 88 12.76 6.32 6.62
C ALA A 88 13.93 6.35 5.62
N CYS A 89 13.65 6.27 4.31
CA CYS A 89 14.69 6.43 3.29
C CYS A 89 15.31 7.85 3.30
N VAL A 90 14.49 8.89 3.53
CA VAL A 90 14.95 10.29 3.60
C VAL A 90 15.73 10.61 4.87
N PHE A 91 15.21 10.18 6.03
CA PHE A 91 15.67 10.66 7.33
C PHE A 91 16.61 9.67 8.03
N ASP A 92 16.40 8.38 7.82
CA ASP A 92 17.15 7.31 8.49
C ASP A 92 18.12 6.60 7.52
N HIS A 93 18.19 7.06 6.26
CA HIS A 93 19.03 6.50 5.19
C HIS A 93 18.82 4.99 4.95
N VAL A 94 17.63 4.49 5.25
CA VAL A 94 17.24 3.11 4.98
C VAL A 94 17.12 2.90 3.47
N SER A 95 17.63 1.77 2.96
CA SER A 95 17.44 1.41 1.56
C SER A 95 15.99 0.92 1.32
N PRO A 96 15.35 1.25 0.19
CA PRO A 96 14.04 0.73 -0.16
C PRO A 96 14.03 -0.80 -0.17
N SER A 97 13.04 -1.40 0.51
CA SER A 97 12.89 -2.85 0.60
C SER A 97 11.42 -3.22 0.51
N LEU A 98 11.05 -3.90 -0.58
CA LEU A 98 9.67 -4.32 -0.82
C LEU A 98 9.21 -5.30 0.27
N ASN A 99 10.05 -6.30 0.56
CA ASN A 99 9.76 -7.34 1.55
C ASN A 99 9.52 -6.73 2.93
N GLU A 100 10.40 -5.82 3.38
CA GLU A 100 10.24 -5.15 4.67
C GLU A 100 8.94 -4.34 4.73
N LEU A 101 8.64 -3.58 3.67
CA LEU A 101 7.41 -2.80 3.63
C LEU A 101 6.16 -3.70 3.66
N VAL A 102 6.13 -4.73 2.83
CA VAL A 102 5.01 -5.69 2.74
C VAL A 102 4.79 -6.39 4.09
N ASP A 103 5.85 -6.87 4.73
CA ASP A 103 5.75 -7.52 6.04
C ASP A 103 5.23 -6.57 7.11
N ARG A 104 5.70 -5.32 7.13
CA ARG A 104 5.21 -4.31 8.07
C ARG A 104 3.75 -3.93 7.81
N ILE A 105 3.30 -3.91 6.56
CA ILE A 105 1.88 -3.71 6.22
C ILE A 105 1.06 -4.90 6.73
N LYS A 106 1.50 -6.13 6.48
CA LYS A 106 0.84 -7.36 6.95
C LYS A 106 0.73 -7.37 8.48
N ASP A 107 1.78 -7.00 9.20
CA ASP A 107 1.77 -6.83 10.66
C ASP A 107 0.78 -5.77 11.12
N LYS A 108 0.80 -4.59 10.51
CA LYS A 108 -0.13 -3.51 10.86
C LYS A 108 -1.57 -3.88 10.58
N ALA A 109 -1.85 -4.59 9.48
CA ALA A 109 -3.18 -5.11 9.17
C ALA A 109 -3.66 -6.09 10.26
N ARG A 110 -2.80 -7.00 10.73
CA ARG A 110 -3.10 -7.89 11.88
C ARG A 110 -3.41 -7.09 13.14
N CYS A 111 -2.60 -6.08 13.46
CA CYS A 111 -2.84 -5.24 14.63
C CYS A 111 -4.17 -4.47 14.53
N TRP A 112 -4.49 -3.91 13.36
CA TRP A 112 -5.78 -3.22 13.14
C TRP A 112 -6.96 -4.18 13.27
N ALA A 113 -6.84 -5.40 12.73
CA ALA A 113 -7.86 -6.43 12.88
C ALA A 113 -8.07 -6.80 14.36
N LYS A 114 -7.00 -6.98 15.15
CA LYS A 114 -7.07 -7.22 16.59
C LYS A 114 -7.72 -6.04 17.32
N ALA A 115 -7.39 -4.81 16.94
CA ALA A 115 -7.94 -3.57 17.50
C ALA A 115 -9.39 -3.23 17.07
N GLY A 116 -10.03 -4.06 16.23
CA GLY A 116 -11.46 -3.93 15.91
C GLY A 116 -11.79 -3.57 14.46
N ALA A 117 -10.80 -3.51 13.56
CA ALA A 117 -11.06 -3.38 12.11
C ALA A 117 -11.64 -4.69 11.54
N GLN A 118 -12.94 -4.91 11.74
CA GLN A 118 -13.63 -6.16 11.43
C GLN A 118 -13.49 -6.59 9.96
N GLY A 119 -13.43 -5.64 9.02
CA GLY A 119 -13.24 -5.96 7.59
C GLY A 119 -11.96 -6.74 7.34
N LEU A 120 -10.85 -6.37 8.00
CA LEU A 120 -9.57 -7.07 7.85
C LEU A 120 -9.62 -8.50 8.40
N ARG A 121 -10.45 -8.79 9.42
CA ARG A 121 -10.61 -10.16 9.94
C ARG A 121 -11.21 -11.13 8.92
N VAL A 122 -11.93 -10.62 7.92
CA VAL A 122 -12.55 -11.43 6.86
C VAL A 122 -11.53 -11.89 5.82
N VAL A 123 -10.47 -11.10 5.60
CA VAL A 123 -9.53 -11.30 4.49
C VAL A 123 -8.14 -11.76 4.94
N LEU A 124 -7.80 -11.60 6.22
CA LEU A 124 -6.49 -12.01 6.73
C LEU A 124 -6.38 -13.54 6.75
N PRO A 125 -5.37 -14.12 6.09
CA PRO A 125 -5.13 -15.55 6.17
C PRO A 125 -4.52 -15.96 7.52
N SER A 126 -4.60 -17.25 7.87
CA SER A 126 -3.97 -17.81 9.07
C SER A 126 -2.44 -17.85 8.97
N SER A 127 -1.91 -18.02 7.76
CA SER A 127 -0.50 -17.83 7.42
C SER A 127 -0.40 -17.15 6.05
N TRP A 128 0.69 -16.43 5.80
CA TRP A 128 0.94 -15.79 4.50
C TRP A 128 1.70 -16.70 3.53
N ASP A 129 1.65 -18.02 3.78
CA ASP A 129 2.21 -19.00 2.86
C ASP A 129 1.35 -18.97 1.60
N VAL A 130 1.86 -18.24 0.60
CA VAL A 130 1.34 -18.28 -0.76
C VAL A 130 2.22 -19.31 -1.47
N HIS A 131 1.61 -20.42 -1.92
CA HIS A 131 2.22 -21.32 -2.89
C HIS A 131 2.47 -20.60 -4.21
#